data_AF-A0AAE3K6U3-F1
#
_entry.id   AF-A0AAE3K6U3-F1
#
_cell.length_a   1.000
_cell.length_b   1.000
_cell.length_c   1.000
_cell.angle_alpha   90.00
_cell.angle_beta   90.00
_cell.angle_gamma   90.00
#
_symmetry.space_group_name_H-M   'P 1'
#
loop_
_entity.id
_entity.type
_entity.pdbx_description
1 polymer ?
#
loop_
_entity_poly.entity_id
_entity_poly.type
_entity_poly.pdbx_seq_one_letter_code
_entity_poly.pdbx_strand_id
1 'polypeptide(L)' 'MVDYNSSTAREYVKENRKELIKLIKHDDAFIRTLGLAVLIEAGDEGDIELAKRELELLQKLDDRYDDLY' A
#
# COMPACT_ATOMS: atom_id res chain seq x y z
N MET A 1 -15.74 -21.17 4.44
CA MET A 1 -14.48 -20.47 4.13
C MET A 1 -14.82 -19.47 3.05
N VAL A 2 -14.83 -18.17 3.37
CA VAL A 2 -15.17 -17.13 2.39
C VAL A 2 -14.01 -17.08 1.40
N ASP A 3 -14.25 -17.48 0.15
CA ASP A 3 -13.30 -17.23 -0.93
C ASP A 3 -13.21 -15.72 -1.11
N TYR A 4 -12.18 -15.11 -0.54
CA TYR A 4 -11.72 -13.78 -0.91
C TYR A 4 -11.19 -13.91 -2.35
N ASN A 5 -12.12 -13.86 -3.32
CA ASN A 5 -11.78 -13.99 -4.72
C ASN A 5 -10.76 -12.90 -5.07
N SER A 6 -9.52 -13.29 -5.36
CA SER A 6 -8.48 -12.41 -5.89
C SER A 6 -8.95 -11.63 -7.13
N SER A 7 -9.98 -12.13 -7.81
CA SER A 7 -10.74 -11.46 -8.87
C SER A 7 -11.33 -10.13 -8.42
N THR A 8 -11.99 -10.06 -7.26
CA THR A 8 -12.67 -8.86 -6.76
C THR A 8 -11.66 -7.83 -6.26
N ALA A 9 -10.59 -8.27 -5.60
CA ALA A 9 -9.54 -7.37 -5.14
C ALA A 9 -8.77 -6.74 -6.31
N ARG A 10 -8.42 -7.54 -7.34
CA ARG A 10 -7.78 -7.02 -8.56
C ARG A 10 -8.68 -6.06 -9.32
N GLU A 11 -9.96 -6.38 -9.43
CA GLU A 11 -10.94 -5.51 -10.07
C GLU A 11 -11.09 -4.19 -9.31
N TYR A 12 -11.19 -4.26 -7.98
CA TYR A 12 -11.20 -3.08 -7.11
C TYR A 12 -9.96 -2.20 -7.31
N VAL A 13 -8.75 -2.79 -7.33
CA VAL A 13 -7.51 -2.02 -7.59
C VAL A 13 -7.54 -1.39 -8.97
N LYS A 14 -7.96 -2.13 -9.99
CA LYS A 14 -8.04 -1.63 -11.37
C LYS A 14 -8.99 -0.45 -11.50
N GLU A 15 -10.17 -0.52 -10.88
CA GLU A 15 -11.19 0.55 -10.91
C GLU A 15 -10.79 1.77 -10.07
N ASN A 16 -10.11 1.55 -8.94
CA ASN A 16 -9.84 2.58 -7.95
C ASN A 16 -8.36 3.02 -7.88
N ARG A 17 -7.52 2.62 -8.83
CA ARG A 17 -6.06 2.83 -8.80
C ARG A 17 -5.66 4.27 -8.49
N LYS A 18 -6.31 5.25 -9.14
CA LYS A 18 -5.99 6.68 -8.94
C LYS A 18 -6.29 7.13 -7.52
N GLU A 19 -7.38 6.65 -6.95
CA GLU A 19 -7.80 6.99 -5.58
C GLU A 19 -6.90 6.30 -4.57
N LEU A 20 -6.57 5.01 -4.77
CA LEU A 20 -5.60 4.29 -3.95
C LEU A 20 -4.23 5.00 -3.91
N ILE A 21 -3.71 5.44 -5.07
CA ILE A 21 -2.46 6.21 -5.12
C ILE A 21 -2.59 7.54 -4.37
N LYS A 22 -3.75 8.21 -4.45
CA LYS A 22 -3.99 9.46 -3.71
C LYS A 22 -3.98 9.22 -2.20
N LEU A 23 -4.66 8.17 -1.74
CA LEU A 23 -4.69 7.77 -0.32
C LEU A 23 -3.29 7.46 0.19
N ILE A 24 -2.52 6.65 -0.55
CA ILE A 24 -1.14 6.28 -0.19
C ILE A 24 -0.22 7.51 -0.06
N LYS A 25 -0.46 8.57 -0.83
CA LYS A 25 0.39 9.76 -0.85
C LYS A 25 0.00 10.83 0.18
N HIS A 26 -1.27 10.93 0.52
CA HIS A 26 -1.79 12.14 1.15
C HIS A 26 -2.61 11.90 2.42
N ASP A 27 -2.94 10.65 2.73
CA ASP A 27 -3.74 10.32 3.90
C ASP A 27 -2.89 9.98 5.13
N ASP A 28 -3.54 9.67 6.25
CA ASP A 28 -2.87 9.29 7.49
C ASP A 28 -2.17 7.92 7.40
N ALA A 29 -1.28 7.63 8.35
CA ALA A 29 -0.45 6.44 8.34
C ALA A 29 -1.23 5.11 8.33
N PHE A 30 -2.41 5.07 8.95
CA PHE A 30 -3.25 3.88 8.97
C PHE A 30 -3.85 3.64 7.58
N ILE A 31 -4.44 4.66 6.96
CA ILE A 31 -5.04 4.57 5.63
C ILE A 31 -3.98 4.28 4.56
N ARG A 32 -2.80 4.89 4.68
CA ARG A 32 -1.66 4.60 3.80
C ARG A 32 -1.22 3.14 3.89
N THR A 33 -1.08 2.59 5.09
CA THR A 33 -0.72 1.18 5.30
C THR A 33 -1.74 0.24 4.66
N LEU A 34 -3.03 0.54 4.82
CA LEU A 34 -4.10 -0.26 4.20
C LEU A 34 -4.03 -0.20 2.67
N GLY A 35 -3.80 0.99 2.09
CA GLY A 35 -3.64 1.15 0.64
C GLY A 35 -2.45 0.37 0.10
N LEU A 36 -1.31 0.39 0.81
CA LEU A 36 -0.12 -0.37 0.44
C LEU A 36 -0.37 -1.88 0.46
N ALA A 37 -1.04 -2.39 1.49
CA ALA A 37 -1.39 -3.81 1.60
C ALA A 37 -2.28 -4.27 0.43
N VAL A 38 -3.24 -3.44 0.03
CA VAL A 38 -4.13 -3.70 -1.11
C VAL A 38 -3.35 -3.75 -2.43
N LEU A 39 -2.38 -2.85 -2.64
CA LEU A 39 -1.54 -2.88 -3.84
C LEU A 39 -0.62 -4.11 -3.88
N ILE A 40 -0.11 -4.58 -2.74
CA ILE A 40 0.70 -5.80 -2.67
C ILE A 40 -0.11 -7.05 -3.03
N GLU A 41 -1.34 -7.15 -2.51
CA GLU A 41 -2.19 -8.33 -2.70
C GLU A 41 -2.77 -8.40 -4.12
N ALA A 42 -3.14 -7.25 -4.70
CA ALA A 42 -4.00 -7.20 -5.87
C ALA A 42 -3.54 -6.23 -6.97
N GLY A 43 -2.44 -5.52 -6.78
CA GLY A 43 -1.84 -4.64 -7.77
C GLY A 43 -1.13 -5.38 -8.90
N ASP A 44 -0.77 -4.62 -9.94
CA ASP A 44 0.19 -5.10 -10.94
C ASP A 44 1.64 -4.96 -10.43
N GLU A 45 2.60 -5.40 -11.23
CA GLU A 45 4.03 -5.34 -10.87
C GLU A 45 4.47 -3.92 -10.50
N GLY A 46 3.95 -2.89 -11.19
CA GLY A 46 4.27 -1.50 -10.89
C GLY A 46 3.66 -1.03 -9.56
N ASP A 47 2.43 -1.43 -9.26
CA ASP A 47 1.76 -1.16 -7.99
C ASP A 47 2.51 -1.82 -6.82
N ILE A 48 2.96 -3.07 -7.00
CA ILE A 48 3.73 -3.82 -5.99
C ILE A 48 5.08 -3.15 -5.71
N GLU A 49 5.81 -2.75 -6.76
CA GLU A 49 7.11 -2.07 -6.60
C GLU A 49 6.96 -0.70 -5.95
N LEU A 50 5.88 0.05 -6.29
CA LEU A 50 5.54 1.27 -5.58
C LEU A 50 5.30 1.00 -4.09
N ALA A 51 4.52 -0.04 -3.77
CA ALA A 51 4.21 -0.37 -2.39
C ALA A 51 5.45 -0.74 -1.56
N LYS A 52 6.35 -1.55 -2.12
CA LYS A 52 7.63 -1.90 -1.48
C LYS A 52 8.49 -0.67 -1.21
N ARG A 53 8.64 0.21 -2.21
CA ARG A 53 9.42 1.44 -2.07
C ARG A 53 8.89 2.35 -0.96
N GLU A 54 7.58 2.50 -0.85
CA GLU A 54 6.97 3.29 0.21
C GLU A 54 7.18 2.66 1.60
N LEU A 55 7.11 1.32 1.71
CA LEU A 55 7.42 0.62 2.96
C LEU A 55 8.88 0.80 3.39
N GLU A 56 9.84 0.73 2.46
CA GLU A 56 11.26 0.99 2.74
C GLU A 56 11.49 2.44 3.24
N LEU A 57 10.76 3.41 2.69
CA LEU A 57 10.85 4.80 3.15
C LEU A 57 10.28 4.97 4.56
N LEU A 58 9.21 4.25 4.89
CA LEU A 58 8.63 4.23 6.23
C LEU A 58 9.57 3.59 7.25
N GLN A 59 10.22 2.47 6.90
CA GLN A 59 11.22 1.84 7.76
C GLN A 59 12.39 2.78 8.05
N LYS A 60 12.92 3.46 7.02
CA LYS A 60 13.99 4.47 7.19
C LYS A 60 13.58 5.70 8.00
N LEU A 61 12.29 5.99 8.10
CA LEU A 61 11.80 7.04 9.00
C LEU A 61 11.84 6.54 10.45
N ASP A 62 11.36 5.31 10.68
CA ASP A 62 11.33 4.65 11.99
C ASP A 62 12.74 4.47 12.58
N ASP A 63 13.65 3.88 11.80
CA ASP A 63 15.06 3.68 12.22
C ASP A 63 15.73 4.99 12.66
N ARG A 64 15.43 6.09 11.97
CA ARG A 64 15.96 7.42 12.33
C ARG A 64 15.36 7.99 13.61
N TYR A 65 14.15 7.60 13.97
CA TYR A 65 13.56 7.99 15.27
C TYR A 65 14.14 7.17 16.40
N ASP A 66 14.44 5.89 16.17
CA ASP A 66 15.10 5.02 17.14
C ASP A 66 16.54 5.49 17.46
N ASP A 67 17.28 6.00 16.47
CA ASP A 67 18.63 6.56 16.66
C ASP A 67 18.66 7.88 17.47
N LEU A 68 17.50 8.52 17.69
CA LEU A 68 17.39 9.80 18.39
C LEU A 68 17.01 9.67 19.88
N TYR A 69 16.79 8.45 20.39
CA TYR A 69 16.42 8.15 21.78
C TYR A 69 17.34 7.08 22.40
#